data_AF-A0A7C8B3M2-F1
#
_entry.id   AF-A0A7C8B3M2-F1
#
_cell.length_a   1.000
_cell.length_b   1.000
_cell.length_c   1.000
_cell.angle_alpha   90.00
_cell.angle_beta   90.00
_cell.angle_gamma   90.00
#
_symmetry.space_group_name_H-M   'P 1'
#
loop_
_entity.id
_entity.type
_entity.pdbx_description
1 polymer ?
#
loop_
_entity_poly.entity_id
_entity_poly.type
_entity_poly.pdbx_seq_one_letter_code
_entity_poly.pdbx_strand_id
1 'polypeptide(L)'
;MDMLLIKENQLANGLTFSFYDCSKPLAADRWLVKMRGEMQFSVAEAVWPDRDQGDSELQALVRERLGESVSLILDRERYFIAADEKETVVTELVAQIEENLLGY
;
A
#
# COMPACT_ATOMS: atom_id res chain seq x y z
N MET A 1 1.93 16.83 3.63
CA MET A 1 1.60 16.10 2.38
C MET A 1 0.17 15.67 2.56
N ASP A 2 -0.77 16.29 1.85
CA ASP A 2 -2.17 15.86 1.89
C ASP A 2 -2.27 14.47 1.27
N MET A 3 -2.89 13.55 2.01
CA MET A 3 -3.19 12.19 1.56
C MET A 3 -4.70 12.03 1.68
N LEU A 4 -5.38 11.89 0.54
CA LEU A 4 -6.82 11.70 0.52
C LEU A 4 -7.11 10.21 0.37
N LEU A 5 -7.76 9.62 1.35
CA LEU A 5 -8.19 8.22 1.27
C LEU A 5 -9.18 8.09 0.10
N ILE A 6 -8.81 7.25 -0.87
CA ILE A 6 -9.65 6.90 -2.02
C ILE A 6 -10.59 5.78 -1.61
N LYS A 7 -10.02 4.68 -1.09
CA LYS A 7 -10.76 3.49 -0.65
C LYS A 7 -9.89 2.55 0.17
N GLU A 8 -10.55 1.56 0.77
CA GLU A 8 -9.92 0.47 1.49
C GLU A 8 -10.49 -0.85 0.99
N ASN A 9 -9.62 -1.82 0.75
CA ASN A 9 -9.98 -3.16 0.34
C ASN A 9 -9.54 -4.14 1.43
N GLN A 10 -10.44 -5.04 1.84
CA GLN A 10 -10.09 -6.13 2.72
C GLN A 10 -9.58 -7.32 1.89
N LEU A 11 -8.38 -7.79 2.20
CA LEU A 11 -7.75 -8.95 1.59
C LEU A 11 -8.25 -10.24 2.25
N ALA A 12 -8.13 -11.37 1.54
CA ALA A 12 -8.60 -12.67 2.01
C ALA A 12 -7.95 -13.14 3.33
N ASN A 13 -6.74 -12.65 3.62
CA ASN A 13 -6.01 -12.92 4.86
C ASN A 13 -6.42 -11.98 6.02
N GLY A 14 -7.48 -11.19 5.86
CA GLY A 14 -8.00 -10.28 6.88
C GLY A 14 -7.27 -8.94 6.97
N LEU A 15 -6.22 -8.73 6.18
CA LEU A 15 -5.51 -7.44 6.12
C LEU A 15 -6.31 -6.40 5.35
N THR A 16 -6.16 -5.14 5.74
CA THR A 16 -6.73 -4.00 5.01
C THR A 16 -5.65 -3.34 4.17
N PHE A 17 -5.94 -3.15 2.89
CA PHE A 17 -5.11 -2.41 1.96
C PHE A 17 -5.81 -1.09 1.60
N SER A 18 -5.18 0.02 1.96
CA SER A 18 -5.74 1.37 1.82
C SER A 18 -5.07 2.11 0.67
N PHE A 19 -5.87 2.78 -0.15
CA PHE A 19 -5.43 3.55 -1.30
C PHE A 19 -5.59 5.04 -1.03
N TYR A 20 -4.54 5.81 -1.27
CA TYR A 20 -4.50 7.24 -1.04
C TYR A 20 -4.10 7.98 -2.31
N ASP A 21 -4.80 9.07 -2.59
CA ASP A 21 -4.41 10.07 -3.56
C ASP A 21 -3.44 11.06 -2.91
N CYS A 22 -2.22 11.08 -3.42
CA CYS A 22 -1.14 11.99 -3.03
C CYS A 22 -0.80 12.99 -4.16
N SER A 23 -1.73 13.20 -5.10
CA SER A 23 -1.51 14.05 -6.27
C SER A 23 -1.29 15.50 -5.88
N LYS A 24 -0.45 16.20 -6.65
CA LYS A 24 -0.18 17.62 -6.45
C LYS A 24 -0.05 18.36 -7.77
N PRO A 25 -0.46 19.64 -7.82
CA PRO A 25 -0.16 20.48 -8.98
C PRO A 25 1.36 20.66 -9.12
N LEU A 26 1.83 20.69 -10.37
CA LEU A 26 3.21 21.00 -10.72
C LEU A 26 3.32 22.45 -11.21
N ALA A 27 2.82 22.72 -12.42
CA ALA A 27 2.84 24.02 -13.06
C ALA A 27 1.66 24.16 -14.04
N ALA A 28 1.05 25.35 -14.09
CA ALA A 28 -0.13 25.63 -14.92
C ALA A 28 -1.25 24.57 -14.72
N ASP A 29 -1.64 23.88 -15.79
CA ASP A 29 -2.64 22.82 -15.83
C ASP A 29 -2.06 21.41 -15.59
N ARG A 30 -0.78 21.31 -15.20
CA ARG A 30 -0.07 20.03 -15.08
C ARG A 30 0.00 19.54 -13.65
N TRP A 31 -0.27 18.26 -13.48
CA TRP A 31 -0.30 17.56 -12.21
C TRP A 31 0.75 16.44 -12.17
N LEU A 32 1.32 16.24 -10.99
CA LEU A 32 1.87 14.96 -10.57
C LEU A 32 0.71 14.17 -10.00
N VAL A 33 0.31 13.12 -10.68
CA VAL A 33 -0.64 12.16 -10.14
C VAL A 33 0.14 11.11 -9.38
N LYS A 34 -0.10 11.00 -8.08
CA LYS A 34 0.54 9.99 -7.24
C LYS A 34 -0.53 9.25 -6.46
N MET A 35 -0.48 7.94 -6.53
CA MET A 35 -1.30 7.06 -5.70
C MET A 35 -0.38 6.22 -4.81
N ARG A 36 -0.75 6.11 -3.54
CA ARG A 36 -0.08 5.30 -2.54
C ARG A 36 -1.03 4.22 -2.07
N GLY A 37 -0.66 2.97 -2.25
CA GLY A 37 -1.22 1.83 -1.54
C GLY A 37 -0.45 1.59 -0.25
N GLU A 38 -1.14 1.35 0.86
CA GLU A 38 -0.53 0.99 2.13
C GLU A 38 -1.28 -0.17 2.78
N MET A 39 -0.54 -1.10 3.35
CA MET A 39 -1.07 -2.08 4.29
C MET A 39 -0.11 -2.27 5.45
N GLN A 40 -0.65 -2.52 6.63
CA GLN A 40 0.13 -2.82 7.82
C GLN A 40 -0.23 -4.22 8.31
N PHE A 41 0.76 -5.02 8.65
CA PHE A 41 0.55 -6.35 9.19
C PHE A 41 1.44 -6.61 10.41
N SER A 42 0.89 -7.38 11.35
CA SER A 42 1.61 -7.82 12.55
C SER A 42 2.63 -8.88 12.19
N VAL A 43 3.88 -8.69 12.61
CA VAL A 43 4.96 -9.67 12.37
C VAL A 43 4.66 -10.98 13.09
N ALA A 44 3.97 -10.91 14.23
CA ALA A 44 3.58 -12.09 15.00
C ALA A 44 2.57 -12.99 14.27
N GLU A 45 1.70 -12.41 13.44
CA GLU A 45 0.64 -13.15 12.73
C GLU A 45 1.08 -13.56 11.32
N ALA A 46 1.90 -12.75 10.65
CA ALA A 46 2.30 -12.98 9.26
C ALA A 46 3.41 -14.03 9.08
N VAL A 47 4.33 -14.16 10.04
CA VAL A 47 5.52 -15.01 9.90
C VAL A 47 5.36 -16.38 10.59
N TRP A 48 4.47 -16.50 11.57
CA TRP A 48 4.31 -17.72 12.39
C TRP A 48 2.84 -18.08 12.65
N PRO A 49 2.10 -18.56 11.63
CA PRO A 49 0.74 -19.07 11.84
C PRO A 49 0.71 -20.29 12.78
N ASP A 50 1.79 -21.07 12.82
CA ASP A 50 1.99 -22.20 13.74
C ASP A 50 3.05 -21.80 14.79
N ARG A 51 2.60 -21.35 15.98
CA ARG A 51 3.49 -20.92 17.07
C ARG A 51 4.39 -22.05 17.62
N ASP A 52 4.07 -23.30 17.33
CA ASP A 52 4.71 -24.48 17.94
C ASP A 52 5.79 -25.17 17.08
N GLN A 53 5.98 -24.81 15.81
CA GLN A 53 6.88 -25.56 14.88
C GLN A 53 8.17 -24.83 14.47
N GLY A 54 8.45 -23.64 14.98
CA GLY A 54 9.62 -22.85 14.58
C GLY A 54 10.66 -22.64 15.68
N ASP A 55 11.92 -22.46 15.28
CA ASP A 55 13.04 -22.11 16.16
C ASP A 55 12.77 -20.76 16.85
N SER A 56 12.38 -20.81 18.13
CA SER A 56 11.94 -19.66 18.93
C SER A 56 12.99 -18.54 19.00
N GLU A 57 14.29 -18.89 18.94
CA GLU A 57 15.38 -17.91 18.95
C GLU A 57 15.43 -17.12 17.64
N LEU A 58 15.23 -17.80 16.51
CA LEU A 58 15.13 -17.14 15.20
C LEU A 58 13.89 -16.23 15.14
N GLN A 59 12.76 -16.66 15.72
CA GLN A 59 11.55 -15.83 15.76
C GLN A 59 11.76 -14.55 16.59
N ALA A 60 12.40 -14.68 17.75
CA ALA A 60 12.72 -13.54 18.61
C ALA A 60 13.67 -12.56 17.89
N LEU A 61 14.70 -13.07 17.21
CA LEU A 61 15.61 -12.26 16.38
C LEU A 61 14.88 -11.52 15.26
N VAL A 62 13.97 -12.18 14.55
CA VAL A 62 13.19 -11.55 13.47
C VAL A 62 12.29 -10.45 14.02
N ARG A 63 11.62 -10.66 15.17
CA ARG A 63 10.80 -9.61 15.84
C ARG A 63 11.65 -8.46 16.35
N GLU A 64 12.81 -8.73 16.94
CA GLU A 64 13.74 -7.70 17.39
C GLU A 64 14.18 -6.80 16.22
N ARG A 65 14.38 -7.39 15.03
CA ARG A 65 14.87 -6.68 13.85
C ARG A 65 13.79 -5.95 13.07
N LEU A 66 12.59 -6.54 12.93
CA LEU A 66 11.49 -5.96 12.15
C LEU A 66 10.52 -5.11 12.98
N GLY A 67 10.52 -5.27 14.30
CA GLY A 67 9.52 -4.67 15.18
C GLY A 67 8.21 -5.46 15.22
N GLU A 68 7.18 -4.87 15.82
CA GLU A 68 5.87 -5.54 16.03
C GLU A 68 5.00 -5.56 14.77
N SER A 69 5.21 -4.60 13.86
CA SER A 69 4.44 -4.48 12.62
C SER A 69 5.32 -4.07 11.45
N VAL A 70 4.95 -4.52 10.27
CA VAL A 70 5.58 -4.14 9.01
C VAL A 70 4.52 -3.46 8.14
N SER A 71 4.90 -2.32 7.57
CA SER A 71 4.09 -1.62 6.58
C SER A 71 4.62 -1.91 5.19
N LEU A 72 3.75 -2.39 4.31
CA LEU A 72 4.02 -2.41 2.87
C LEU A 72 3.43 -1.15 2.26
N ILE A 73 4.29 -0.37 1.61
CA ILE A 73 3.92 0.86 0.91
C ILE A 73 4.23 0.65 -0.56
N LEU A 74 3.23 0.88 -1.41
CA LEU A 74 3.38 0.86 -2.86
C LEU A 74 3.02 2.22 -3.45
N ASP A 75 4.03 2.90 -3.97
CA ASP A 75 3.87 4.19 -4.64
C ASP A 75 3.84 4.00 -6.16
N ARG A 76 2.82 4.58 -6.80
CA ARG A 76 2.76 4.75 -8.27
C ARG A 76 2.54 6.22 -8.59
N GLU A 77 3.30 6.72 -9.55
CA GLU A 77 3.23 8.12 -9.95
C GLU A 77 3.32 8.29 -11.47
N ARG A 78 2.63 9.31 -11.98
CA ARG A 78 2.73 9.80 -13.34
C ARG A 78 2.84 11.32 -13.34
N TYR A 79 3.76 11.84 -14.13
CA TYR A 79 4.03 13.27 -14.24
C TYR A 79 3.30 13.88 -15.44
N PHE A 80 3.12 15.21 -15.40
CA PHE A 80 2.60 16.03 -16.51
C PHE A 80 1.19 15.69 -16.98
N ILE A 81 0.36 15.16 -16.08
CA ILE A 81 -1.06 14.86 -16.36
C ILE A 81 -1.85 16.16 -16.43
N ALA A 82 -2.74 16.31 -17.41
CA ALA A 82 -3.62 17.47 -17.47
C ALA A 82 -4.61 17.45 -16.30
N ALA A 83 -5.07 18.62 -15.87
CA ALA A 83 -5.96 18.75 -14.71
C ALA A 83 -7.28 17.98 -14.90
N ASP A 84 -7.82 17.94 -16.11
CA ASP A 84 -9.04 17.20 -16.47
C ASP A 84 -8.82 15.68 -16.55
N GLU A 85 -7.58 15.23 -16.74
CA GLU A 85 -7.22 13.80 -16.79
C GLU A 85 -6.86 13.24 -15.40
N LYS A 86 -6.65 14.09 -14.40
CA LYS A 86 -6.14 13.71 -13.08
C LYS A 86 -6.94 12.59 -12.43
N GLU A 87 -8.27 12.71 -12.38
CA GLU A 87 -9.13 11.71 -11.72
C GLU A 87 -9.16 10.37 -12.46
N THR A 88 -9.14 10.42 -13.80
CA THR A 88 -9.03 9.23 -14.64
C THR A 88 -7.74 8.49 -14.35
N VAL A 89 -6.60 9.20 -14.34
CA VAL A 89 -5.29 8.58 -14.08
C VAL A 89 -5.20 8.00 -12.66
N VAL A 90 -5.74 8.68 -11.64
CA VAL A 90 -5.80 8.11 -10.28
C VAL A 90 -6.56 6.78 -10.30
N THR A 91 -7.71 6.74 -10.97
CA THR A 91 -8.56 5.54 -11.05
C THR A 91 -7.85 4.40 -11.79
N GLU A 92 -7.15 4.70 -12.89
CA GLU A 92 -6.34 3.72 -13.60
C GLU A 92 -5.23 3.13 -12.72
N LEU A 93 -4.52 3.97 -11.96
CA LEU A 93 -3.45 3.50 -11.07
C LEU A 93 -3.99 2.57 -9.98
N VAL A 94 -5.16 2.89 -9.42
CA VAL A 94 -5.84 2.03 -8.44
C VAL A 94 -6.20 0.68 -9.08
N ALA A 95 -6.85 0.69 -10.24
CA ALA A 95 -7.23 -0.53 -10.95
C ALA A 95 -6.02 -1.41 -11.30
N GLN A 96 -4.91 -0.81 -11.72
CA GLN A 96 -3.66 -1.54 -12.00
C GLN A 96 -3.10 -2.23 -10.77
N ILE A 97 -3.16 -1.61 -9.59
CA ILE A 97 -2.75 -2.29 -8.36
C ILE A 97 -3.70 -3.43 -8.04
N GLU A 98 -5.01 -3.19 -8.10
CA GLU A 98 -6.00 -4.21 -7.76
C GLU A 98 -5.88 -5.47 -8.61
N GLU A 99 -5.66 -5.33 -9.92
CA GLU A 99 -5.42 -6.46 -10.82
C GLU A 99 -4.21 -7.31 -10.40
N ASN A 100 -3.16 -6.66 -9.89
CA ASN A 100 -1.91 -7.34 -9.51
C ASN A 100 -1.92 -7.88 -8.07
N LEU A 101 -2.63 -7.23 -7.14
CA LEU A 101 -2.59 -7.52 -5.70
C LEU A 101 -3.76 -8.39 -5.22
N LEU A 102 -4.92 -8.34 -5.88
CA LEU A 102 -6.10 -9.16 -5.55
C LEU A 102 -6.16 -10.48 -6.32
N GLY A 103 -5.18 -10.76 -7.18
CA GLY A 103 -5.07 -12.01 -7.94
C GLY A 103 -4.46 -13.19 -7.18
N TYR A 104 -4.27 -13.06 -5.87
CA TYR A 104 -3.85 -14.17 -4.98
C TYR A 104 -5.01 -15.10 -4.62
#